data_AF-A0A8K0TZG3-F1
#
_entry.id   AF-A0A8K0TZG3-F1
#
_cell.length_a   1.000
_cell.length_b   1.000
_cell.length_c   1.000
_cell.angle_alpha   90.00
_cell.angle_beta   90.00
_cell.angle_gamma   90.00
#
_symmetry.space_group_name_H-M   'P 1'
#
loop_
_entity.id
_entity.type
_entity.pdbx_description
1 polymer ?
#
loop_
_entity_poly.entity_id
_entity_poly.type
_entity_poly.pdbx_seq_one_letter_code
_entity_poly.pdbx_strand_id
1 'polypeptide(L)'
;MRLLRFVLYTGEVPTQPKLLHPIEDLDAATSVIMLWELVPQWAWTIWLEYPSLYADVIICLTTTYLHHRKPGSQAQGLVPADSGVNSVHQGAMINVTMVTDEFITVFILNSVQELLSQFIALLSPSPYPVHLTLKGVLYEACALVSQWVISDALGIRNSVHCCKILITLMPYLSLAEQDCRTNDLVIESLTYVQDTCLRRGWQAVQENGSLHFPEIMGEALSLAKRRLLQDDMDYFHVTSVTQLIQFLTVMTSKGVKLLYQKDIADFIDAVGEQVLKALPHRTSKHSENFITCLAMINKHGPGFALKRFSPASDCEAIWKLGMSGKSTNLVLSAAFSSYITSKLLLPDALTCLEAWNHLIDIILLICSYNYILDDEPLALVFCPTICDALSHLLGHCDDNIVSYILTDPRTSALQSMLKCLQRQDLISGRYFTLLKHRLSGTASRLLHQLGTAGNNDQDMHGKTRPAEKTPEISSELIFYRHRGCRSSR
;
A
#
# COMPACT_ATOMS: atom_id res chain seq x y z
N MET A 1 20.29 -29.31 -20.20
CA MET A 1 21.37 -28.62 -19.45
C MET A 1 22.67 -28.39 -20.21
N ARG A 2 23.33 -29.40 -20.81
CA ARG A 2 24.57 -29.16 -21.59
C ARG A 2 24.38 -28.17 -22.74
N LEU A 3 23.25 -28.24 -23.45
CA LEU A 3 22.87 -27.27 -24.49
C LEU A 3 22.68 -25.85 -23.93
N LEU A 4 21.96 -25.69 -22.81
CA LEU A 4 21.80 -24.38 -22.15
C LEU A 4 23.14 -23.81 -21.69
N ARG A 5 24.01 -24.64 -21.10
CA ARG A 5 25.39 -24.22 -20.76
C ARG A 5 26.17 -23.81 -22.00
N PHE A 6 26.06 -24.56 -23.09
CA PHE A 6 26.77 -24.25 -24.34
C PHE A 6 26.28 -22.93 -24.97
N VAL A 7 24.97 -22.65 -24.90
CA VAL A 7 24.37 -21.41 -25.41
C VAL A 7 24.67 -20.22 -24.50
N LEU A 8 24.59 -20.40 -23.18
CA LEU A 8 24.80 -19.31 -22.21
C LEU A 8 26.27 -19.02 -21.89
N TYR A 9 27.18 -19.98 -22.14
CA TYR A 9 28.62 -19.84 -21.91
C TYR A 9 29.38 -20.07 -23.22
N THR A 10 29.63 -18.99 -23.95
CA THR A 10 30.21 -19.01 -25.31
C THR A 10 31.73 -19.17 -25.38
N GLY A 11 32.43 -19.59 -24.31
CA GLY A 11 33.79 -20.15 -24.48
C GLY A 11 34.83 -19.85 -23.39
N GLU A 12 34.58 -18.96 -22.44
CA GLU A 12 35.45 -18.79 -21.29
C GLU A 12 34.74 -19.30 -20.04
N VAL A 13 35.32 -20.28 -19.35
CA VAL A 13 34.90 -20.64 -18.00
C VAL A 13 35.13 -19.38 -17.15
N PRO A 14 34.08 -18.63 -16.77
CA PRO A 14 34.29 -17.44 -15.99
C PRO A 14 34.84 -17.90 -14.65
N THR A 15 36.05 -17.45 -14.31
CA THR A 15 36.72 -17.78 -13.04
C THR A 15 35.88 -17.36 -11.84
N GLN A 16 34.90 -16.49 -12.01
CA GLN A 16 33.71 -16.31 -11.18
C GLN A 16 32.56 -15.82 -12.08
N PRO A 17 31.38 -16.45 -12.09
CA PRO A 17 30.25 -15.89 -12.79
C PRO A 17 29.87 -14.56 -12.11
N LYS A 18 29.87 -13.48 -12.87
CA LYS A 18 29.16 -12.24 -12.51
C LYS A 18 27.67 -12.54 -12.53
N LEU A 19 27.18 -13.31 -11.55
CA LEU A 19 25.92 -14.08 -11.56
C LEU A 19 24.68 -13.27 -11.93
N LEU A 20 24.72 -11.96 -11.69
CA LEU A 20 23.59 -11.06 -11.81
C LEU A 20 23.62 -10.20 -13.07
N HIS A 21 24.67 -10.26 -13.88
CA HIS A 21 24.71 -9.48 -15.13
C HIS A 21 23.95 -10.23 -16.24
N PRO A 22 22.85 -9.67 -16.76
CA PRO A 22 22.15 -10.27 -17.88
C PRO A 22 23.05 -10.27 -19.13
N ILE A 23 22.84 -11.23 -20.02
CA ILE A 23 23.42 -11.18 -21.36
C ILE A 23 22.71 -10.06 -22.13
N GLU A 24 23.41 -8.95 -22.38
CA GLU A 24 22.82 -7.75 -23.02
C GLU A 24 22.49 -8.00 -24.49
N ASP A 25 23.40 -8.64 -25.23
CA ASP A 25 23.22 -8.96 -26.64
C ASP A 25 22.88 -10.43 -26.84
N LEU A 26 21.63 -10.71 -27.21
CA LEU A 26 21.20 -12.06 -27.57
C LEU A 26 21.49 -12.33 -29.04
N ASP A 27 22.25 -13.39 -29.33
CA ASP A 27 22.32 -13.92 -30.69
C ASP A 27 20.99 -14.57 -31.11
N ALA A 28 20.87 -15.02 -32.36
CA ALA A 28 19.62 -15.60 -32.86
C ALA A 28 19.17 -16.83 -32.05
N ALA A 29 20.10 -17.67 -31.60
CA ALA A 29 19.79 -18.87 -30.83
C ALA A 29 19.32 -18.54 -29.42
N THR A 30 20.02 -17.64 -28.74
CA THR A 30 19.70 -17.17 -27.38
C THR A 30 18.44 -16.32 -27.39
N SER A 31 18.18 -15.56 -28.46
CA SER A 31 16.91 -14.84 -28.66
C SER A 31 15.73 -15.80 -28.75
N VAL A 32 15.84 -16.87 -29.55
CA VAL A 32 14.79 -17.89 -29.63
C VAL A 32 14.57 -18.54 -28.26
N ILE A 33 15.65 -18.87 -27.56
CA ILE A 33 15.57 -19.47 -26.22
C ILE A 33 14.95 -18.51 -25.20
N MET A 34 15.34 -17.24 -25.16
CA MET A 34 14.85 -16.31 -24.15
C MET A 34 13.45 -15.76 -24.44
N LEU A 35 13.13 -15.54 -25.72
CA LEU A 35 11.89 -14.89 -26.14
C LEU A 35 10.76 -15.89 -26.43
N TRP A 36 11.06 -17.17 -26.69
CA TRP A 36 10.04 -18.22 -26.71
C TRP A 36 9.90 -18.79 -25.31
N GLU A 37 9.12 -18.10 -24.47
CA GLU A 37 8.84 -18.31 -23.02
C GLU A 37 8.85 -19.76 -22.49
N LEU A 38 8.67 -20.75 -23.36
CA LEU A 38 8.82 -22.20 -23.14
C LEU A 38 10.22 -22.64 -22.64
N VAL A 39 11.32 -22.07 -23.14
CA VAL A 39 12.66 -22.58 -22.78
C VAL A 39 13.10 -22.17 -21.37
N PRO A 40 12.87 -20.93 -20.89
CA PRO A 40 13.08 -20.58 -19.50
C PRO A 40 12.22 -21.45 -18.57
N GLN A 41 10.96 -21.69 -18.95
CA GLN A 41 10.04 -22.57 -18.21
C GLN A 41 10.53 -24.02 -18.13
N TRP A 42 11.03 -24.58 -19.22
CA TRP A 42 11.63 -25.92 -19.23
C TRP A 42 12.98 -25.98 -18.48
N ALA A 43 13.79 -24.92 -18.53
CA ALA A 43 15.03 -24.86 -17.76
C ALA A 43 14.73 -24.83 -16.25
N TRP A 44 13.69 -24.10 -15.85
CA TRP A 44 13.14 -24.07 -14.51
C TRP A 44 12.62 -25.44 -14.06
N THR A 45 11.94 -26.21 -14.91
CA THR A 45 11.51 -27.58 -14.56
C THR A 45 12.69 -28.50 -14.33
N ILE A 46 13.77 -28.39 -15.12
CA ILE A 46 14.96 -29.25 -14.93
C ILE A 46 15.75 -28.85 -13.69
N TRP A 47 15.71 -27.58 -13.26
CA TRP A 47 16.30 -27.19 -11.98
C TRP A 47 15.75 -28.06 -10.85
N LEU A 48 14.43 -28.29 -10.81
CA LEU A 48 13.76 -29.04 -9.74
C LEU A 48 14.44 -30.39 -9.45
N GLU A 49 14.95 -31.05 -10.48
CA GLU A 49 15.62 -32.33 -10.36
C GLU A 49 17.06 -32.24 -9.82
N TYR A 50 17.72 -31.07 -9.97
CA TYR A 50 19.15 -30.87 -9.66
C TYR A 50 19.48 -29.50 -9.04
N PRO A 51 18.99 -29.20 -7.82
CA PRO A 51 19.02 -27.84 -7.28
C PRO A 51 20.39 -27.21 -7.02
N SER A 52 21.41 -28.02 -6.74
CA SER A 52 22.77 -27.54 -6.42
C SER A 52 23.70 -27.45 -7.63
N LEU A 53 23.41 -28.18 -8.72
CA LEU A 53 24.40 -28.38 -9.78
C LEU A 53 24.38 -27.27 -10.85
N TYR A 54 23.29 -26.50 -10.92
CA TYR A 54 23.05 -25.51 -11.98
C TYR A 54 22.45 -24.19 -11.48
N ALA A 55 22.50 -23.90 -10.18
CA ALA A 55 21.87 -22.71 -9.61
C ALA A 55 22.32 -21.42 -10.33
N ASP A 56 23.63 -21.24 -10.49
CA ASP A 56 24.21 -20.08 -11.15
C ASP A 56 23.74 -19.90 -12.59
N VAL A 57 23.65 -21.00 -13.34
CA VAL A 57 23.24 -20.99 -14.75
C VAL A 57 21.82 -20.47 -14.88
N ILE A 58 20.97 -20.85 -13.95
CA ILE A 58 19.55 -20.57 -14.06
C ILE A 58 19.20 -19.23 -13.40
N ILE A 59 19.99 -18.76 -12.43
CA ILE A 59 19.93 -17.35 -12.00
C ILE A 59 20.35 -16.45 -13.15
N CYS A 60 21.43 -16.77 -13.86
CA CYS A 60 21.85 -16.04 -15.06
C CYS A 60 20.77 -16.08 -16.16
N LEU A 61 20.17 -17.25 -16.41
CA LEU A 61 19.05 -17.40 -17.34
C LEU A 61 17.85 -16.54 -16.93
N THR A 62 17.46 -16.59 -15.65
CA THR A 62 16.31 -15.84 -15.11
C THR A 62 16.57 -14.35 -15.20
N THR A 63 17.77 -13.90 -14.83
CA THR A 63 18.22 -12.51 -14.94
C THR A 63 18.15 -12.03 -16.39
N THR A 64 18.69 -12.83 -17.32
CA THR A 64 18.67 -12.51 -18.76
C THR A 64 17.26 -12.48 -19.32
N TYR A 65 16.41 -13.45 -18.93
CA TYR A 65 15.00 -13.47 -19.31
C TYR A 65 14.27 -12.21 -18.83
N LEU A 66 14.43 -11.83 -17.55
CA LEU A 66 13.82 -10.63 -17.00
C LEU A 66 14.33 -9.35 -17.66
N HIS A 67 15.62 -9.30 -18.02
CA HIS A 67 16.20 -8.16 -18.72
C HIS A 67 15.57 -7.92 -20.10
N HIS A 68 15.34 -9.00 -20.85
CA HIS A 68 14.76 -8.93 -22.21
C HIS A 68 13.24 -8.95 -22.24
N ARG A 69 12.59 -9.18 -21.08
CA ARG A 69 11.14 -9.13 -20.96
C ARG A 69 10.68 -7.69 -21.18
N LYS A 70 9.97 -7.45 -22.28
CA LYS A 70 9.41 -6.14 -22.57
C LYS A 70 8.17 -5.89 -21.70
N PRO A 71 8.18 -4.90 -20.78
CA PRO A 71 6.99 -4.56 -20.01
C PRO A 71 5.87 -4.12 -20.95
N GLY A 72 4.81 -4.93 -21.04
CA GLY A 72 3.64 -4.63 -21.87
C GLY A 72 3.76 -4.97 -23.36
N SER A 73 4.82 -5.65 -23.80
CA SER A 73 4.79 -6.29 -25.12
C SER A 73 3.90 -7.52 -25.02
N GLN A 74 2.60 -7.30 -25.17
CA GLN A 74 1.67 -8.35 -25.59
C GLN A 74 2.34 -9.06 -26.76
N ALA A 75 2.52 -10.37 -26.66
CA ALA A 75 2.74 -11.17 -27.84
C ALA A 75 1.53 -10.91 -28.75
N GLN A 76 1.69 -10.03 -29.74
CA GLN A 76 0.87 -10.00 -30.94
C GLN A 76 1.18 -11.28 -31.74
N GLY A 77 0.97 -12.44 -31.13
CA GLY A 77 0.89 -13.69 -31.84
C GLY A 77 -0.45 -13.68 -32.56
N LEU A 78 -0.46 -13.30 -33.83
CA LEU A 78 -1.26 -13.87 -34.94
C LEU A 78 -2.67 -14.47 -34.64
N VAL A 79 -3.44 -13.92 -33.71
CA VAL A 79 -4.86 -14.27 -33.55
C VAL A 79 -5.70 -13.20 -34.25
N PRO A 80 -6.55 -13.56 -35.24
CA PRO A 80 -7.37 -12.60 -35.97
C PRO A 80 -8.30 -11.85 -35.02
N ALA A 81 -8.32 -10.54 -35.17
CA ALA A 81 -9.15 -9.62 -34.40
C ALA A 81 -10.61 -9.74 -34.82
N ASP A 82 -11.37 -10.61 -34.15
CA ASP A 82 -12.84 -10.62 -34.20
C ASP A 82 -13.42 -11.05 -32.85
N SER A 83 -13.44 -10.13 -31.89
CA SER A 83 -14.47 -10.06 -30.82
C SER A 83 -14.24 -8.82 -29.97
N GLY A 84 -15.02 -7.77 -30.25
CA GLY A 84 -15.09 -6.59 -29.43
C GLY A 84 -15.91 -6.85 -28.16
N VAL A 85 -15.23 -7.02 -27.02
CA VAL A 85 -15.78 -6.71 -25.69
C VAL A 85 -14.64 -6.19 -24.81
N ASN A 86 -14.88 -5.04 -24.19
CA ASN A 86 -13.97 -4.32 -23.30
C ASN A 86 -13.40 -5.20 -22.15
N SER A 87 -12.14 -5.61 -22.23
CA SER A 87 -11.37 -6.17 -21.10
C SER A 87 -10.01 -5.44 -20.96
N VAL A 88 -10.05 -4.22 -20.43
CA VAL A 88 -8.86 -3.36 -20.22
C VAL A 88 -7.90 -3.89 -19.14
N HIS A 89 -8.14 -5.07 -18.55
CA HIS A 89 -7.24 -5.73 -17.59
C HIS A 89 -6.80 -7.17 -17.97
N GLN A 90 -7.03 -7.63 -19.21
CA GLN A 90 -6.47 -8.88 -19.72
C GLN A 90 -5.18 -8.67 -20.54
N GLY A 91 -4.32 -7.77 -20.06
CA GLY A 91 -2.98 -7.64 -20.60
C GLY A 91 -2.13 -8.80 -20.11
N ALA A 92 -2.09 -9.89 -20.89
CA ALA A 92 -1.18 -11.03 -20.77
C ALA A 92 -0.74 -11.29 -19.32
N MET A 93 -1.67 -11.87 -18.56
CA MET A 93 -1.28 -12.97 -17.67
C MET A 93 -0.17 -13.72 -18.42
N ILE A 94 1.01 -13.93 -17.80
CA ILE A 94 1.61 -15.26 -17.95
C ILE A 94 0.40 -16.14 -17.78
N ASN A 95 -0.04 -16.87 -18.81
CA ASN A 95 -1.10 -17.83 -18.61
C ASN A 95 -0.49 -18.82 -17.61
N VAL A 96 -0.60 -18.49 -16.32
CA VAL A 96 -0.46 -19.37 -15.16
C VAL A 96 -1.52 -20.48 -15.32
N THR A 97 -2.51 -20.24 -16.18
CA THR A 97 -3.43 -21.23 -16.74
C THR A 97 -2.83 -22.16 -17.82
N MET A 98 -1.76 -21.78 -18.54
CA MET A 98 -1.06 -22.64 -19.52
C MET A 98 0.12 -23.39 -18.89
N VAL A 99 0.73 -22.84 -17.85
CA VAL A 99 1.58 -23.61 -16.94
C VAL A 99 0.65 -24.25 -15.91
N THR A 100 -0.08 -25.31 -16.31
CA THR A 100 -0.97 -26.09 -15.43
C THR A 100 -0.25 -26.76 -14.25
N ASP A 101 1.06 -26.59 -14.16
CA ASP A 101 1.90 -27.21 -13.16
C ASP A 101 2.25 -26.22 -12.04
N GLU A 102 1.55 -26.39 -10.92
CA GLU A 102 1.80 -25.71 -9.64
C GLU A 102 3.29 -25.74 -9.28
N PHE A 103 3.99 -26.85 -9.58
CA PHE A 103 5.41 -27.02 -9.27
C PHE A 103 6.32 -26.06 -10.03
N ILE A 104 6.02 -25.79 -11.31
CA ILE A 104 6.81 -24.87 -12.13
C ILE A 104 6.70 -23.46 -11.55
N THR A 105 5.49 -23.02 -11.23
CA THR A 105 5.29 -21.66 -10.72
C THR A 105 5.96 -21.49 -9.34
N VAL A 106 5.93 -22.50 -8.46
CA VAL A 106 6.65 -22.48 -7.16
C VAL A 106 8.15 -22.35 -7.40
N PHE A 107 8.66 -23.00 -8.44
CA PHE A 107 10.07 -22.96 -8.77
C PHE A 107 10.52 -21.58 -9.29
N ILE A 108 9.76 -20.98 -10.20
CA ILE A 108 10.04 -19.62 -10.70
C ILE A 108 10.04 -18.65 -9.51
N LEU A 109 9.07 -18.81 -8.60
CA LEU A 109 9.02 -18.04 -7.38
C LEU A 109 10.30 -18.20 -6.54
N ASN A 110 10.76 -19.43 -6.31
CA ASN A 110 12.01 -19.67 -5.57
C ASN A 110 13.23 -19.08 -6.29
N SER A 111 13.28 -19.14 -7.61
CA SER A 111 14.37 -18.56 -8.41
C SER A 111 14.38 -17.04 -8.34
N VAL A 112 13.19 -16.41 -8.42
CA VAL A 112 13.04 -14.97 -8.26
C VAL A 112 13.36 -14.55 -6.82
N GLN A 113 12.99 -15.34 -5.82
CA GLN A 113 13.32 -15.10 -4.42
C GLN A 113 14.83 -15.20 -4.15
N GLU A 114 15.50 -16.19 -4.73
CA GLU A 114 16.95 -16.34 -4.68
C GLU A 114 17.63 -15.16 -5.38
N LEU A 115 17.16 -14.79 -6.59
CA LEU A 115 17.64 -13.62 -7.31
C LEU A 115 17.51 -12.33 -6.47
N LEU A 116 16.35 -12.10 -5.85
CA LEU A 116 16.13 -10.96 -4.96
C LEU A 116 17.03 -11.00 -3.72
N SER A 117 17.29 -12.19 -3.18
CA SER A 117 18.22 -12.38 -2.04
C SER A 117 19.65 -12.02 -2.45
N GLN A 118 20.08 -12.38 -3.67
CA GLN A 118 21.37 -11.98 -4.20
C GLN A 118 21.44 -10.48 -4.51
N PHE A 119 20.35 -9.86 -4.97
CA PHE A 119 20.25 -8.41 -5.08
C PHE A 119 20.41 -7.72 -3.73
N ILE A 120 19.79 -8.24 -2.67
CA ILE A 120 20.00 -7.73 -1.30
C ILE A 120 21.47 -7.82 -0.91
N ALA A 121 22.14 -8.95 -1.20
CA ALA A 121 23.56 -9.11 -0.92
C ALA A 121 24.44 -8.11 -1.71
N LEU A 122 24.08 -7.79 -2.96
CA LEU A 122 24.75 -6.75 -3.74
C LEU A 122 24.50 -5.33 -3.22
N LEU A 123 23.29 -5.06 -2.72
CA LEU A 123 22.89 -3.77 -2.18
C LEU A 123 23.46 -3.51 -0.78
N SER A 124 23.85 -4.58 -0.08
CA SER A 124 24.60 -4.53 1.20
C SER A 124 25.89 -3.73 1.03
N PRO A 125 26.22 -2.82 1.97
CA PRO A 125 26.81 -1.50 1.75
C PRO A 125 28.06 -1.55 0.88
N SER A 126 27.79 -1.53 -0.42
CA SER A 126 28.78 -1.52 -1.47
C SER A 126 28.80 -0.08 -1.98
N PRO A 127 29.96 0.59 -2.02
CA PRO A 127 30.08 1.97 -2.50
C PRO A 127 29.80 2.12 -4.01
N TYR A 128 29.46 1.04 -4.70
CA TYR A 128 29.30 1.02 -6.14
C TYR A 128 27.85 1.24 -6.56
N PRO A 129 27.58 2.19 -7.49
CA PRO A 129 26.24 2.38 -8.01
C PRO A 129 25.78 1.12 -8.74
N VAL A 130 24.57 0.64 -8.43
CA VAL A 130 23.96 -0.48 -9.15
C VAL A 130 23.81 -0.11 -10.63
N HIS A 131 24.34 -0.97 -11.51
CA HIS A 131 24.25 -0.79 -12.96
C HIS A 131 22.79 -0.66 -13.43
N LEU A 132 22.54 0.18 -14.43
CA LEU A 132 21.21 0.42 -15.00
C LEU A 132 20.50 -0.87 -15.45
N THR A 133 21.23 -1.82 -16.00
CA THR A 133 20.71 -3.14 -16.43
C THR A 133 20.17 -3.96 -15.27
N LEU A 134 20.86 -3.96 -14.12
CA LEU A 134 20.41 -4.64 -12.90
C LEU A 134 19.11 -4.06 -12.34
N LYS A 135 18.88 -2.75 -12.49
CA LYS A 135 17.64 -2.09 -12.06
C LYS A 135 16.43 -2.61 -12.82
N GLY A 136 16.57 -2.77 -14.15
CA GLY A 136 15.50 -3.31 -14.98
C GLY A 136 15.11 -4.72 -14.56
N VAL A 137 16.11 -5.57 -14.30
CA VAL A 137 15.90 -6.95 -13.81
C VAL A 137 15.21 -6.94 -12.44
N LEU A 138 15.66 -6.11 -11.51
CA LEU A 138 15.08 -5.99 -10.17
C LEU A 138 13.62 -5.50 -10.23
N TYR A 139 13.34 -4.50 -11.07
CA TYR A 139 11.99 -4.02 -11.29
C TYR A 139 11.07 -5.13 -11.82
N GLU A 140 11.49 -5.86 -12.86
CA GLU A 140 10.70 -6.96 -13.44
C GLU A 140 10.52 -8.13 -12.47
N ALA A 141 11.53 -8.43 -11.65
CA ALA A 141 11.42 -9.41 -10.57
C ALA A 141 10.37 -9.01 -9.53
N CYS A 142 10.40 -7.75 -9.06
CA CYS A 142 9.39 -7.22 -8.14
C CYS A 142 8.00 -7.16 -8.77
N ALA A 143 7.90 -6.86 -10.07
CA ALA A 143 6.64 -6.81 -10.79
C ALA A 143 5.99 -8.20 -10.88
N LEU A 144 6.79 -9.25 -11.12
CA LEU A 144 6.33 -10.64 -11.06
C LEU A 144 5.83 -11.04 -9.68
N VAL A 145 6.62 -10.75 -8.64
CA VAL A 145 6.22 -11.05 -7.26
C VAL A 145 4.91 -10.34 -6.91
N SER A 146 4.80 -9.05 -7.24
CA SER A 146 3.58 -8.28 -7.03
C SER A 146 2.38 -8.90 -7.74
N GLN A 147 2.53 -9.27 -9.02
CA GLN A 147 1.48 -9.94 -9.78
C GLN A 147 1.03 -11.25 -9.12
N TRP A 148 1.96 -12.10 -8.68
CA TRP A 148 1.63 -13.36 -8.02
C TRP A 148 0.95 -13.15 -6.67
N VAL A 149 1.41 -12.18 -5.88
CA VAL A 149 0.78 -11.85 -4.59
C VAL A 149 -0.63 -11.32 -4.81
N ILE A 150 -0.84 -10.45 -5.80
CA ILE A 150 -2.17 -9.92 -6.14
C ILE A 150 -3.10 -11.04 -6.63
N SER A 151 -2.62 -11.97 -7.46
CA SER A 151 -3.44 -13.09 -7.94
C SER A 151 -3.60 -14.23 -6.94
N ASP A 152 -2.94 -14.15 -5.78
CA ASP A 152 -2.77 -15.26 -4.82
C ASP A 152 -2.30 -16.57 -5.49
N ALA A 153 -1.41 -16.45 -6.47
CA ALA A 153 -0.88 -17.62 -7.15
C ALA A 153 -0.11 -18.47 -6.12
N LEU A 154 -0.44 -19.75 -6.01
CA LEU A 154 0.25 -20.73 -5.17
C LEU A 154 0.24 -20.42 -3.66
N GLY A 155 -0.72 -19.62 -3.18
CA GLY A 155 -0.74 -19.20 -1.78
C GLY A 155 0.48 -18.36 -1.40
N ILE A 156 1.11 -17.66 -2.35
CA ILE A 156 2.25 -16.78 -2.09
C ILE A 156 1.94 -15.68 -1.06
N ARG A 157 0.66 -15.27 -0.93
CA ARG A 157 0.22 -14.36 0.16
C ARG A 157 0.53 -14.90 1.56
N ASN A 158 0.74 -16.22 1.66
CA ASN A 158 1.07 -16.96 2.87
C ASN A 158 2.58 -17.29 2.98
N SER A 159 3.40 -16.88 2.01
CA SER A 159 4.82 -17.21 2.01
C SER A 159 5.62 -16.27 2.92
N VAL A 160 5.97 -16.76 4.11
CA VAL A 160 6.84 -16.03 5.06
C VAL A 160 8.19 -15.64 4.43
N HIS A 161 8.73 -16.50 3.56
CA HIS A 161 10.00 -16.23 2.88
C HIS A 161 9.88 -15.07 1.89
N CYS A 162 8.80 -15.04 1.09
CA CYS A 162 8.49 -13.90 0.22
C CYS A 162 8.40 -12.60 1.02
N CYS A 163 7.65 -12.61 2.12
CA CYS A 163 7.51 -11.47 3.02
C CYS A 163 8.87 -11.00 3.56
N LYS A 164 9.70 -11.94 4.02
CA LYS A 164 11.06 -11.64 4.53
C LYS A 164 11.88 -10.90 3.48
N ILE A 165 11.88 -11.36 2.22
CA ILE A 165 12.61 -10.74 1.12
C ILE A 165 12.07 -9.33 0.84
N LEU A 166 10.76 -9.17 0.68
CA LEU A 166 10.13 -7.88 0.40
C LEU A 166 10.39 -6.85 1.51
N ILE A 167 10.27 -7.26 2.77
CA ILE A 167 10.59 -6.42 3.94
C ILE A 167 12.05 -6.01 3.92
N THR A 168 12.95 -6.95 3.67
CA THR A 168 14.41 -6.69 3.65
C THR A 168 14.77 -5.75 2.53
N LEU A 169 14.19 -5.92 1.33
CA LEU A 169 14.51 -5.15 0.14
C LEU A 169 14.15 -3.67 0.26
N MET A 170 13.06 -3.33 0.98
CA MET A 170 12.53 -1.96 1.04
C MET A 170 13.53 -0.92 1.59
N PRO A 171 14.23 -1.14 2.72
CA PRO A 171 15.28 -0.21 3.17
C PRO A 171 16.45 -0.07 2.20
N TYR A 172 16.91 -1.17 1.60
CA TYR A 172 18.01 -1.14 0.64
C TYR A 172 17.67 -0.31 -0.59
N LEU A 173 16.46 -0.48 -1.14
CA LEU A 173 15.98 0.33 -2.25
C LEU A 173 15.82 1.81 -1.86
N SER A 174 15.44 2.10 -0.62
CA SER A 174 15.32 3.48 -0.11
C SER A 174 16.68 4.18 -0.02
N LEU A 175 17.74 3.45 0.33
CA LEU A 175 19.12 3.95 0.38
C LEU A 175 19.77 4.06 -1.00
N ALA A 176 19.45 3.15 -1.91
CA ALA A 176 20.09 3.09 -3.23
C ALA A 176 19.80 4.33 -4.11
N GLU A 177 18.93 5.24 -3.69
CA GLU A 177 18.53 6.45 -4.44
C GLU A 177 18.04 6.13 -5.86
N GLN A 178 17.45 4.95 -6.05
CA GLN A 178 17.18 4.40 -7.37
C GLN A 178 15.75 3.86 -7.50
N ASP A 179 15.13 4.21 -8.63
CA ASP A 179 13.82 3.78 -9.12
C ASP A 179 12.72 3.57 -8.06
N CYS A 180 12.03 4.67 -7.73
CA CYS A 180 10.84 4.64 -6.87
C CYS A 180 9.81 3.59 -7.31
N ARG A 181 9.75 3.18 -8.58
CA ARG A 181 8.72 2.24 -9.04
C ARG A 181 8.88 0.85 -8.45
N THR A 182 10.11 0.42 -8.15
CA THR A 182 10.37 -0.87 -7.50
C THR A 182 9.86 -0.87 -6.06
N ASN A 183 10.09 0.22 -5.32
CA ASN A 183 9.53 0.41 -3.98
C ASN A 183 7.99 0.37 -3.99
N ASP A 184 7.35 1.01 -4.98
CA ASP A 184 5.89 0.96 -5.11
C ASP A 184 5.39 -0.49 -5.25
N LEU A 185 6.08 -1.32 -6.06
CA LEU A 185 5.72 -2.73 -6.24
C LEU A 185 5.93 -3.55 -4.97
N VAL A 186 7.00 -3.27 -4.22
CA VAL A 186 7.25 -3.92 -2.92
C VAL A 186 6.16 -3.56 -1.93
N ILE A 187 5.82 -2.28 -1.79
CA ILE A 187 4.75 -1.80 -0.90
C ILE A 187 3.42 -2.42 -1.31
N GLU A 188 3.07 -2.35 -2.60
CA GLU A 188 1.85 -2.95 -3.16
C GLU A 188 1.79 -4.45 -2.82
N SER A 189 2.86 -5.20 -3.04
CA SER A 189 2.93 -6.62 -2.67
C SER A 189 2.66 -6.85 -1.18
N LEU A 190 3.28 -6.05 -0.31
CA LEU A 190 3.11 -6.18 1.15
C LEU A 190 1.68 -5.86 1.62
N THR A 191 0.90 -5.05 0.87
CA THR A 191 -0.51 -4.78 1.22
C THR A 191 -1.41 -6.03 1.08
N TYR A 192 -1.11 -6.89 0.10
CA TYR A 192 -1.89 -8.09 -0.22
C TYR A 192 -1.43 -9.34 0.54
N VAL A 193 -0.25 -9.30 1.17
CA VAL A 193 0.25 -10.37 2.03
C VAL A 193 -0.65 -10.56 3.26
N GLN A 194 -0.83 -11.81 3.70
CA GLN A 194 -1.57 -12.10 4.94
C GLN A 194 -0.86 -11.56 6.18
N ASP A 195 -1.65 -11.02 7.11
CA ASP A 195 -1.18 -10.40 8.36
C ASP A 195 -0.26 -11.31 9.18
N THR A 196 -0.60 -12.60 9.27
CA THR A 196 0.19 -13.62 9.98
C THR A 196 1.56 -13.80 9.34
N CYS A 197 1.62 -13.82 8.02
CA CYS A 197 2.85 -14.01 7.26
C CYS A 197 3.71 -12.76 7.24
N LEU A 198 3.11 -11.56 7.23
CA LEU A 198 3.85 -10.32 7.40
C LEU A 198 4.52 -10.24 8.78
N ARG A 199 3.79 -10.58 9.85
CA ARG A 199 4.33 -10.63 11.22
C ARG A 199 5.48 -11.63 11.35
N ARG A 200 5.30 -12.85 10.82
CA ARG A 200 6.35 -13.89 10.83
C ARG A 200 7.54 -13.50 9.94
N GLY A 201 7.30 -12.89 8.79
CA GLY A 201 8.33 -12.41 7.88
C GLY A 201 9.19 -11.33 8.55
N TRP A 202 8.56 -10.36 9.21
CA TRP A 202 9.23 -9.33 9.99
C TRP A 202 10.10 -9.92 11.10
N GLN A 203 9.54 -10.86 11.89
CA GLN A 203 10.30 -11.56 12.93
C GLN A 203 11.51 -12.31 12.33
N ALA A 204 11.34 -12.99 11.20
CA ALA A 204 12.42 -13.70 10.52
C ALA A 204 13.51 -12.77 9.95
N VAL A 205 13.18 -11.52 9.60
CA VAL A 205 14.18 -10.49 9.24
C VAL A 205 14.97 -10.08 10.48
N GLN A 206 14.30 -9.88 11.61
CA GLN A 206 14.93 -9.45 12.87
C GLN A 206 15.86 -10.50 13.47
N GLU A 207 15.46 -11.77 13.41
CA GLU A 207 16.27 -12.90 13.89
C GLU A 207 17.49 -13.16 13.00
N ASN A 208 17.47 -12.68 11.75
CA ASN A 208 18.55 -12.88 10.81
C ASN A 208 19.64 -11.80 10.93
N GLY A 209 20.54 -11.97 11.90
CA GLY A 209 21.66 -11.05 12.15
C GLY A 209 22.59 -10.81 10.96
N SER A 210 22.58 -11.68 9.95
CA SER A 210 23.41 -11.51 8.73
C SER A 210 22.98 -10.35 7.82
N LEU A 211 21.74 -9.87 7.95
CA LEU A 211 21.18 -8.89 7.03
C LEU A 211 21.44 -7.43 7.44
N HIS A 212 22.01 -7.20 8.63
CA HIS A 212 22.18 -5.85 9.21
C HIS A 212 20.93 -4.96 9.06
N PHE A 213 19.75 -5.59 9.08
CA PHE A 213 18.49 -4.92 8.80
C PHE A 213 18.18 -3.77 9.77
N PRO A 214 18.43 -3.90 11.10
CA PRO A 214 18.31 -2.78 12.02
C PRO A 214 19.09 -1.53 11.59
N GLU A 215 20.36 -1.72 11.23
CA GLU A 215 21.26 -0.64 10.86
C GLU A 215 20.81 0.02 9.55
N ILE A 216 20.49 -0.78 8.54
CA ILE A 216 20.06 -0.32 7.22
C ILE A 216 18.71 0.42 7.28
N MET A 217 17.75 -0.09 8.07
CA MET A 217 16.48 0.62 8.30
C MET A 217 16.71 1.95 9.03
N GLY A 218 17.54 1.96 10.07
CA GLY A 218 17.89 3.18 10.80
C GLY A 218 18.57 4.22 9.91
N GLU A 219 19.47 3.79 9.03
CA GLU A 219 20.12 4.65 8.05
C GLU A 219 19.11 5.22 7.04
N ALA A 220 18.21 4.39 6.51
CA ALA A 220 17.17 4.82 5.57
C ALA A 220 16.25 5.89 6.18
N LEU A 221 15.79 5.68 7.42
CA LEU A 221 14.97 6.65 8.17
C LEU A 221 15.76 7.93 8.46
N SER A 222 17.03 7.83 8.85
CA SER A 222 17.90 8.97 9.12
C SER A 222 18.20 9.79 7.87
N LEU A 223 18.42 9.14 6.73
CA LEU A 223 18.62 9.79 5.44
C LEU A 223 17.34 10.51 4.99
N ALA A 224 16.19 9.86 5.08
CA ALA A 224 14.90 10.45 4.76
C ALA A 224 14.58 11.66 5.66
N LYS A 225 14.86 11.56 6.97
CA LYS A 225 14.77 12.67 7.92
C LYS A 225 15.67 13.83 7.54
N ARG A 226 16.95 13.57 7.22
CA ARG A 226 17.89 14.63 6.79
C ARG A 226 17.40 15.36 5.55
N ARG A 227 16.84 14.63 4.57
CA ARG A 227 16.25 15.22 3.36
C ARG A 227 15.04 16.09 3.66
N LEU A 228 14.15 15.64 4.56
CA LEU A 228 12.98 16.43 4.99
C LEU A 228 13.35 17.77 5.63
N LEU A 229 14.52 17.84 6.27
CA LEU A 229 15.02 19.06 6.90
C LEU A 229 15.76 19.99 5.93
N GLN A 230 15.93 19.60 4.66
CA GLN A 230 16.47 20.47 3.62
C GLN A 230 15.34 21.30 3.00
N ASP A 231 15.58 22.59 2.77
CA ASP A 231 14.57 23.50 2.21
C ASP A 231 14.21 23.15 0.76
N ASP A 232 15.15 22.57 -0.01
CA ASP A 232 14.97 22.16 -1.41
C ASP A 232 14.82 20.64 -1.54
N MET A 233 13.61 20.15 -1.32
CA MET A 233 13.25 18.75 -1.55
C MET A 233 12.94 18.49 -3.03
N ASP A 234 13.80 17.73 -3.72
CA ASP A 234 13.49 17.21 -5.05
C ASP A 234 12.33 16.18 -5.00
N TYR A 235 11.65 16.01 -6.14
CA TYR A 235 10.57 15.05 -6.33
C TYR A 235 10.95 13.62 -5.93
N PHE A 236 12.21 13.24 -6.16
CA PHE A 236 12.71 11.92 -5.76
C PHE A 236 12.72 11.76 -4.23
N HIS A 237 13.17 12.79 -3.48
CA HIS A 237 13.21 12.77 -2.02
C HIS A 237 11.80 12.68 -1.42
N VAL A 238 10.87 13.48 -1.96
CA VAL A 238 9.43 13.44 -1.65
C VAL A 238 8.89 12.01 -1.83
N THR A 239 9.17 11.38 -2.95
CA THR A 239 8.66 10.04 -3.26
C THR A 239 9.23 8.99 -2.31
N SER A 240 10.54 9.02 -2.05
CA SER A 240 11.20 8.11 -1.10
C SER A 240 10.65 8.23 0.33
N VAL A 241 10.42 9.45 0.82
CA VAL A 241 9.78 9.68 2.13
C VAL A 241 8.37 9.09 2.15
N THR A 242 7.59 9.33 1.10
CA THR A 242 6.22 8.82 0.98
C THR A 242 6.19 7.30 1.05
N GLN A 243 7.10 6.64 0.34
CA GLN A 243 7.21 5.19 0.31
C GLN A 243 7.59 4.61 1.67
N LEU A 244 8.50 5.26 2.41
CA LEU A 244 8.82 4.85 3.78
C LEU A 244 7.61 4.99 4.72
N ILE A 245 6.84 6.08 4.61
CA ILE A 245 5.60 6.26 5.38
C ILE A 245 4.58 5.18 5.03
N GLN A 246 4.39 4.88 3.74
CA GLN A 246 3.48 3.85 3.28
C GLN A 246 3.90 2.47 3.76
N PHE A 247 5.18 2.14 3.66
CA PHE A 247 5.75 0.92 4.22
C PHE A 247 5.43 0.79 5.72
N LEU A 248 5.75 1.81 6.52
CA LEU A 248 5.45 1.82 7.96
C LEU A 248 3.95 1.68 8.24
N THR A 249 3.10 2.29 7.42
CA THR A 249 1.63 2.18 7.51
C THR A 249 1.17 0.75 7.26
N VAL A 250 1.69 0.08 6.23
CA VAL A 250 1.41 -1.34 5.97
C VAL A 250 1.83 -2.19 7.16
N MET A 251 3.06 -2.04 7.64
CA MET A 251 3.56 -2.83 8.76
C MET A 251 2.72 -2.65 10.03
N THR A 252 2.43 -1.41 10.42
CA THR A 252 1.66 -1.10 11.64
C THR A 252 0.22 -1.60 11.56
N SER A 253 -0.44 -1.43 10.41
CA SER A 253 -1.81 -1.88 10.20
C SER A 253 -2.02 -3.38 10.36
N LYS A 254 -0.98 -4.16 10.07
CA LYS A 254 -0.97 -5.62 10.16
C LYS A 254 -0.51 -6.11 11.54
N GLY A 255 -0.43 -5.19 12.51
CA GLY A 255 -0.04 -5.47 13.89
C GLY A 255 1.43 -5.86 14.06
N VAL A 256 2.31 -5.42 13.15
CA VAL A 256 3.75 -5.64 13.30
C VAL A 256 4.30 -4.74 14.40
N LYS A 257 4.97 -5.35 15.40
CA LYS A 257 5.67 -4.61 16.45
C LYS A 257 6.96 -4.02 15.89
N LEU A 258 6.96 -2.70 15.70
CA LEU A 258 8.13 -1.95 15.27
C LEU A 258 9.12 -1.83 16.45
N LEU A 259 10.32 -2.39 16.33
CA LEU A 259 11.36 -2.34 17.38
C LEU A 259 12.12 -1.00 17.40
N TYR A 260 12.14 -0.27 16.29
CA TYR A 260 12.87 1.00 16.12
C TYR A 260 12.01 2.21 16.48
N GLN A 261 11.31 2.14 17.62
CA GLN A 261 10.29 3.13 17.95
C GLN A 261 10.84 4.55 18.00
N LYS A 262 12.08 4.73 18.48
CA LYS A 262 12.73 6.03 18.55
C LYS A 262 13.02 6.62 17.16
N ASP A 263 13.68 5.87 16.27
CA ASP A 263 14.05 6.37 14.94
C ASP A 263 12.82 6.59 14.06
N ILE A 264 11.81 5.72 14.19
CA ILE A 264 10.53 5.87 13.51
C ILE A 264 9.78 7.09 14.05
N ALA A 265 9.72 7.28 15.37
CA ALA A 265 9.09 8.48 15.94
C ALA A 265 9.79 9.76 15.47
N ASP A 266 11.13 9.79 15.51
CA ASP A 266 11.93 10.91 15.02
C ASP A 266 11.71 11.21 13.53
N PHE A 267 11.52 10.17 12.71
CA PHE A 267 11.20 10.31 11.30
C PHE A 267 9.77 10.83 11.09
N ILE A 268 8.78 10.26 11.77
CA ILE A 268 7.38 10.68 11.70
C ILE A 268 7.21 12.12 12.19
N ASP A 269 7.95 12.51 13.24
CA ASP A 269 7.98 13.89 13.73
C ASP A 269 8.50 14.85 12.65
N ALA A 270 9.59 14.50 11.96
CA ALA A 270 10.13 15.31 10.87
C ALA A 270 9.18 15.40 9.65
N VAL A 271 8.47 14.32 9.34
CA VAL A 271 7.39 14.35 8.33
C VAL A 271 6.30 15.32 8.77
N GLY A 272 5.88 15.25 10.03
CA GLY A 272 4.87 16.15 10.61
C GLY A 272 5.29 17.61 10.53
N GLU A 273 6.53 17.94 10.91
CA GLU A 273 7.08 19.30 10.78
C GLU A 273 6.98 19.80 9.34
N GLN A 274 7.38 18.98 8.37
CA GLN A 274 7.38 19.38 6.97
C GLN A 274 5.97 19.53 6.40
N VAL A 275 5.05 18.62 6.75
CA VAL A 275 3.66 18.68 6.29
C VAL A 275 2.94 19.90 6.86
N LEU A 276 3.18 20.22 8.13
CA LEU A 276 2.56 21.37 8.78
C LEU A 276 3.16 22.71 8.32
N LYS A 277 4.47 22.76 8.01
CA LYS A 277 5.07 23.93 7.36
C LYS A 277 4.42 24.26 6.00
N ALA A 278 3.97 23.24 5.26
CA ALA A 278 3.35 23.40 3.95
C ALA A 278 1.85 23.81 3.98
N LEU A 279 1.21 23.74 5.15
CA LEU A 279 -0.23 24.01 5.34
C LEU A 279 -0.73 25.34 4.74
N PRO A 280 0.03 26.46 4.73
CA PRO A 280 -0.45 27.73 4.18
C PRO A 280 -0.58 27.76 2.65
N HIS A 281 0.09 26.85 1.92
CA HIS A 281 0.31 27.02 0.48
C HIS A 281 -0.23 25.89 -0.40
N ARG A 282 -0.37 24.67 0.11
CA ARG A 282 -1.03 23.51 -0.55
C ARG A 282 -1.05 22.30 0.38
N THR A 283 -2.11 21.50 0.32
CA THR A 283 -2.11 20.15 0.88
C THR A 283 -1.04 19.32 0.17
N SER A 284 0.00 18.92 0.89
CA SER A 284 1.05 18.07 0.33
C SER A 284 0.51 16.67 0.06
N LYS A 285 1.06 15.95 -0.94
CA LYS A 285 0.75 14.52 -1.17
C LYS A 285 1.15 13.64 0.03
N HIS A 286 1.97 14.16 0.94
CA HIS A 286 2.34 13.45 2.16
C HIS A 286 1.25 13.49 3.23
N SER A 287 0.35 14.47 3.18
CA SER A 287 -0.63 14.70 4.23
C SER A 287 -1.54 13.48 4.44
N GLU A 288 -2.02 12.88 3.35
CA GLU A 288 -2.86 11.67 3.40
C GLU A 288 -2.10 10.46 3.95
N ASN A 289 -0.86 10.22 3.48
CA ASN A 289 -0.04 9.08 3.90
C ASN A 289 0.39 9.24 5.36
N PHE A 290 0.75 10.46 5.76
CA PHE A 290 1.12 10.81 7.13
C PHE A 290 -0.05 10.61 8.09
N ILE A 291 -1.23 11.16 7.80
CA ILE A 291 -2.41 10.99 8.66
C ILE A 291 -2.81 9.51 8.75
N THR A 292 -2.75 8.77 7.64
CA THR A 292 -3.04 7.33 7.64
C THR A 292 -2.02 6.57 8.51
N CYS A 293 -0.74 6.92 8.42
CA CYS A 293 0.31 6.33 9.25
C CYS A 293 0.06 6.60 10.74
N LEU A 294 -0.27 7.84 11.10
CA LEU A 294 -0.63 8.20 12.47
C LEU A 294 -1.86 7.44 12.97
N ALA A 295 -2.88 7.27 12.11
CA ALA A 295 -4.07 6.49 12.45
C ALA A 295 -3.71 5.04 12.79
N MET A 296 -2.84 4.41 12.00
CA MET A 296 -2.43 3.03 12.23
C MET A 296 -1.52 2.87 13.45
N ILE A 297 -0.62 3.83 13.69
CA ILE A 297 0.21 3.87 14.91
C ILE A 297 -0.67 3.99 16.16
N ASN A 298 -1.66 4.88 16.17
CA ASN A 298 -2.58 5.04 17.29
C ASN A 298 -3.41 3.77 17.54
N LYS A 299 -3.89 3.11 16.48
CA LYS A 299 -4.73 1.92 16.57
C LYS A 299 -3.98 0.68 17.06
N HIS A 300 -2.76 0.46 16.56
CA HIS A 300 -2.04 -0.81 16.75
C HIS A 300 -0.76 -0.71 17.57
N GLY A 301 -0.33 0.49 17.97
CA GLY A 301 0.88 0.74 18.73
C GLY A 301 0.65 1.19 20.18
N PRO A 302 -0.03 0.41 21.06
CA PRO A 302 -0.09 0.74 22.47
C PRO A 302 1.34 0.68 23.04
N GLY A 303 1.94 1.85 23.29
CA GLY A 303 3.34 1.99 23.71
C GLY A 303 4.23 2.77 22.73
N PHE A 304 3.75 3.07 21.51
CA PHE A 304 4.45 3.99 20.61
C PHE A 304 4.24 5.43 21.12
N ALA A 305 5.11 5.86 22.04
CA ALA A 305 5.06 7.22 22.58
C ALA A 305 5.77 8.17 21.59
N LEU A 306 4.99 8.85 20.75
CA LEU A 306 5.47 10.07 20.08
C LEU A 306 5.90 11.08 21.14
N LYS A 307 6.94 11.89 20.86
CA LYS A 307 7.42 12.88 21.82
C LYS A 307 6.29 13.84 22.15
N ARG A 308 6.08 14.14 23.44
CA ARG A 308 5.01 15.05 23.92
C ARG A 308 5.02 16.45 23.28
N PHE A 309 6.11 16.85 22.65
CA PHE A 309 6.28 18.16 22.00
C PHE A 309 6.48 18.04 20.49
N SER A 310 6.22 16.89 19.89
CA SER A 310 6.32 16.76 18.45
C SER A 310 5.08 17.32 17.76
N PRO A 311 5.21 17.84 16.52
CA PRO A 311 4.05 18.23 15.73
C PRO A 311 3.12 17.05 15.42
N ALA A 312 3.63 15.81 15.43
CA ALA A 312 2.79 14.61 15.36
C ALA A 312 1.96 14.38 16.66
N SER A 313 2.33 15.05 17.75
CA SER A 313 1.56 15.13 19.01
C SER A 313 0.65 16.37 19.07
N ASP A 314 0.78 17.32 18.15
CA ASP A 314 -0.12 18.48 18.06
C ASP A 314 -1.44 18.06 17.41
N CYS A 315 -2.41 17.73 18.27
CA CYS A 315 -3.73 17.28 17.83
C CYS A 315 -4.41 18.34 16.96
N GLU A 316 -4.35 19.63 17.32
CA GLU A 316 -5.06 20.69 16.61
C GLU A 316 -4.52 20.86 15.19
N ALA A 317 -3.20 20.87 15.02
CA ALA A 317 -2.57 21.01 13.71
C ALA A 317 -2.90 19.84 12.77
N ILE A 318 -2.97 18.62 13.28
CA ILE A 318 -3.34 17.44 12.48
C ILE A 318 -4.82 17.48 12.08
N TRP A 319 -5.70 17.94 12.97
CA TRP A 319 -7.12 18.10 12.63
C TRP A 319 -7.32 19.17 11.56
N LYS A 320 -6.66 20.33 11.71
CA LYS A 320 -6.65 21.37 10.67
C LYS A 320 -6.10 20.85 9.35
N LEU A 321 -5.05 20.02 9.38
CA LEU A 321 -4.53 19.37 8.19
C LEU A 321 -5.55 18.44 7.53
N GLY A 322 -6.23 17.59 8.31
CA GLY A 322 -7.29 16.70 7.81
C GLY A 322 -8.45 17.46 7.19
N MET A 323 -8.82 18.61 7.76
CA MET A 323 -9.91 19.47 7.28
C MET A 323 -9.48 20.46 6.19
N SER A 324 -8.17 20.65 5.95
CA SER A 324 -7.65 21.60 4.95
C SER A 324 -7.90 21.16 3.50
N GLY A 325 -8.24 19.88 3.29
CA GLY A 325 -8.66 19.38 1.99
C GLY A 325 -9.96 20.01 1.54
N LYS A 326 -10.08 20.32 0.25
CA LYS A 326 -11.41 20.52 -0.36
C LYS A 326 -12.22 19.24 -0.16
N SER A 327 -13.55 19.37 -0.07
CA SER A 327 -14.45 18.22 0.04
C SER A 327 -14.23 17.18 -1.07
N THR A 328 -13.65 17.56 -2.22
CA THR A 328 -13.29 16.67 -3.33
C THR A 328 -12.07 15.76 -3.06
N ASN A 329 -11.25 16.00 -2.03
CA ASN A 329 -10.08 15.17 -1.73
C ASN A 329 -10.46 13.97 -0.86
N LEU A 330 -11.05 12.96 -1.48
CA LEU A 330 -11.52 11.75 -0.82
C LEU A 330 -10.44 11.01 -0.03
N VAL A 331 -9.21 10.95 -0.54
CA VAL A 331 -8.12 10.18 0.08
C VAL A 331 -7.69 10.82 1.40
N LEU A 332 -7.54 12.15 1.43
CA LEU A 332 -7.23 12.88 2.66
C LEU A 332 -8.34 12.75 3.70
N SER A 333 -9.60 12.84 3.27
CA SER A 333 -10.74 12.74 4.18
C SER A 333 -10.94 11.32 4.71
N ALA A 334 -10.62 10.29 3.93
CA ALA A 334 -10.58 8.91 4.39
C ALA A 334 -9.45 8.66 5.40
N ALA A 335 -8.26 9.22 5.15
CA ALA A 335 -7.15 9.20 6.09
C ALA A 335 -7.54 9.89 7.40
N PHE A 336 -8.15 11.08 7.32
CA PHE A 336 -8.62 11.83 8.48
C PHE A 336 -9.71 11.10 9.26
N SER A 337 -10.67 10.49 8.56
CA SER A 337 -11.70 9.64 9.18
C SER A 337 -11.08 8.48 9.95
N SER A 338 -10.09 7.81 9.36
CA SER A 338 -9.35 6.74 10.02
C SER A 338 -8.62 7.26 11.28
N TYR A 339 -8.01 8.45 11.18
CA TYR A 339 -7.34 9.09 12.31
C TYR A 339 -8.31 9.41 13.46
N ILE A 340 -9.49 9.97 13.17
CA ILE A 340 -10.54 10.22 14.18
C ILE A 340 -10.91 8.93 14.91
N THR A 341 -11.18 7.85 14.17
CA THR A 341 -11.57 6.56 14.77
C THR A 341 -10.44 5.87 15.54
N SER A 342 -9.19 6.27 15.31
CA SER A 342 -8.02 5.72 16.00
C SER A 342 -7.74 6.39 17.35
N LYS A 343 -8.30 7.57 17.61
CA LYS A 343 -8.02 8.38 18.79
C LYS A 343 -9.00 8.08 19.91
N LEU A 344 -8.45 7.86 21.10
CA LEU A 344 -9.24 7.70 22.32
C LEU A 344 -9.77 9.04 22.85
N LEU A 345 -9.02 10.12 22.66
CA LEU A 345 -9.36 11.46 23.12
C LEU A 345 -9.56 12.39 21.92
N LEU A 346 -10.73 13.01 21.87
CA LEU A 346 -11.08 14.02 20.88
C LEU A 346 -10.55 15.40 21.30
N PRO A 347 -10.33 16.33 20.35
CA PRO A 347 -9.97 17.71 20.63
C PRO A 347 -11.16 18.48 21.24
N ASP A 348 -11.05 19.79 21.30
CA ASP A 348 -12.11 20.66 21.77
C ASP A 348 -13.40 20.54 20.93
N ALA A 349 -14.48 21.02 21.52
CA ALA A 349 -15.84 20.99 20.98
C ALA A 349 -15.96 21.59 19.57
N LEU A 350 -15.30 22.72 19.34
CA LEU A 350 -15.38 23.45 18.08
C LEU A 350 -14.69 22.65 16.97
N THR A 351 -13.49 22.15 17.23
CA THR A 351 -12.75 21.31 16.29
C THR A 351 -13.52 20.03 15.93
N CYS A 352 -14.22 19.42 16.89
CA CYS A 352 -15.09 18.25 16.63
C CYS A 352 -16.26 18.61 15.70
N LEU A 353 -16.88 19.77 15.92
CA LEU A 353 -17.98 20.25 15.09
C LEU A 353 -17.53 20.61 13.67
N GLU A 354 -16.36 21.23 13.52
CA GLU A 354 -15.76 21.51 12.21
C GLU A 354 -15.48 20.21 11.43
N ALA A 355 -14.94 19.18 12.11
CA ALA A 355 -14.71 17.88 11.50
C ALA A 355 -16.01 17.18 11.12
N TRP A 356 -17.05 17.27 11.96
CA TRP A 356 -18.38 16.78 11.62
C TRP A 356 -18.89 17.43 10.33
N ASN A 357 -18.81 18.76 10.24
CA ASN A 357 -19.23 19.53 9.08
C ASN A 357 -18.43 19.19 7.82
N HIS A 358 -17.13 18.98 7.95
CA HIS A 358 -16.28 18.56 6.84
C HIS A 358 -16.68 17.16 6.32
N LEU A 359 -16.82 16.19 7.23
CA LEU A 359 -17.13 14.80 6.86
C LEU A 359 -18.58 14.63 6.36
N ILE A 360 -19.52 15.40 6.89
CA ILE A 360 -20.92 15.35 6.45
C ILE A 360 -21.07 15.83 5.01
N ASP A 361 -20.37 16.90 4.64
CA ASP A 361 -20.39 17.42 3.28
C ASP A 361 -19.88 16.36 2.29
N ILE A 362 -18.84 15.61 2.67
CA ILE A 362 -18.25 14.57 1.82
C ILE A 362 -19.20 13.39 1.65
N ILE A 363 -19.78 12.86 2.73
CA ILE A 363 -20.71 11.73 2.62
C ILE A 363 -21.98 12.12 1.86
N LEU A 364 -22.43 13.38 1.95
CA LEU A 364 -23.52 13.90 1.14
C LEU A 364 -23.14 13.95 -0.35
N LEU A 365 -21.92 14.37 -0.69
CA LEU A 365 -21.42 14.32 -2.07
C LEU A 365 -21.34 12.87 -2.61
N ILE A 366 -20.90 11.91 -1.79
CA ILE A 366 -20.89 10.49 -2.13
C ILE A 366 -22.32 10.00 -2.38
N CYS A 367 -23.24 10.25 -1.45
CA CYS A 367 -24.63 9.82 -1.56
C CYS A 367 -25.37 10.51 -2.71
N SER A 368 -24.89 11.66 -3.19
CA SER A 368 -25.47 12.40 -4.32
C SER A 368 -24.83 12.03 -5.67
N TYR A 369 -23.92 11.05 -5.71
CA TYR A 369 -23.20 10.62 -6.91
C TYR A 369 -22.40 11.75 -7.61
N ASN A 370 -21.78 12.64 -6.82
CA ASN A 370 -20.94 13.73 -7.35
C ASN A 370 -19.50 13.32 -7.68
N TYR A 371 -19.07 12.13 -7.25
CA TYR A 371 -17.77 11.55 -7.61
C TYR A 371 -17.93 10.66 -8.84
N ILE A 372 -17.25 11.03 -9.92
CA ILE A 372 -17.33 10.36 -11.23
C ILE A 372 -15.96 9.80 -11.63
N LEU A 373 -15.95 8.89 -12.60
CA LEU A 373 -14.74 8.30 -13.18
C LEU A 373 -13.89 7.59 -12.11
N ASP A 374 -12.64 8.02 -11.92
CA ASP A 374 -11.67 7.38 -11.02
C ASP A 374 -12.02 7.58 -9.53
N ASP A 375 -12.82 8.61 -9.21
CA ASP A 375 -13.22 8.89 -7.82
C ASP A 375 -14.44 8.08 -7.38
N GLU A 376 -15.25 7.57 -8.32
CA GLU A 376 -16.43 6.73 -8.02
C GLU A 376 -16.07 5.48 -7.18
N PRO A 377 -15.08 4.64 -7.56
CA PRO A 377 -14.72 3.47 -6.75
C PRO A 377 -14.12 3.87 -5.40
N LEU A 378 -13.40 4.99 -5.32
CA LEU A 378 -12.84 5.49 -4.05
C LEU A 378 -13.93 5.95 -3.10
N ALA A 379 -14.95 6.66 -3.62
CA ALA A 379 -16.11 7.08 -2.86
C ALA A 379 -16.83 5.88 -2.23
N LEU A 380 -17.03 4.81 -3.00
CA LEU A 380 -17.65 3.56 -2.53
C LEU A 380 -16.80 2.82 -1.48
N VAL A 381 -15.48 2.92 -1.58
CA VAL A 381 -14.55 2.29 -0.65
C VAL A 381 -14.46 3.05 0.67
N PHE A 382 -14.40 4.38 0.62
CA PHE A 382 -14.16 5.22 1.80
C PHE A 382 -15.43 5.60 2.57
N CYS A 383 -16.61 5.50 1.96
CA CYS A 383 -17.86 5.88 2.61
C CYS A 383 -18.11 5.20 3.97
N PRO A 384 -17.76 3.91 4.21
CA PRO A 384 -17.98 3.30 5.52
C PRO A 384 -17.08 3.92 6.59
N THR A 385 -15.82 4.18 6.26
CA THR A 385 -14.84 4.80 7.16
C THR A 385 -15.28 6.20 7.58
N ILE A 386 -15.85 6.98 6.66
CA ILE A 386 -16.41 8.31 6.97
C ILE A 386 -17.60 8.18 7.93
N CYS A 387 -18.51 7.23 7.69
CA CYS A 387 -19.65 6.98 8.59
C CYS A 387 -19.20 6.52 9.98
N ASP A 388 -18.16 5.68 10.08
CA ASP A 388 -17.60 5.26 11.37
C ASP A 388 -16.97 6.45 12.11
N ALA A 389 -16.28 7.35 11.42
CA ALA A 389 -15.73 8.57 12.02
C ALA A 389 -16.84 9.51 12.53
N LEU A 390 -17.91 9.72 11.76
CA LEU A 390 -19.08 10.48 12.19
C LEU A 390 -19.73 9.83 13.44
N SER A 391 -19.88 8.50 13.43
CA SER A 391 -20.41 7.74 14.57
C SER A 391 -19.51 7.90 15.81
N HIS A 392 -18.20 7.89 15.60
CA HIS A 392 -17.22 8.08 16.66
C HIS A 392 -17.31 9.49 17.27
N LEU A 393 -17.44 10.53 16.44
CA LEU A 393 -17.63 11.91 16.91
C LEU A 393 -18.90 12.03 17.76
N LEU A 394 -20.05 11.54 17.27
CA LEU A 394 -21.31 11.56 18.02
C LEU A 394 -21.24 10.81 19.35
N GLY A 395 -20.51 9.70 19.39
CA GLY A 395 -20.37 8.88 20.60
C GLY A 395 -19.53 9.53 21.70
N HIS A 396 -18.68 10.50 21.37
CA HIS A 396 -17.67 11.06 22.27
C HIS A 396 -17.76 12.59 22.45
N CYS A 397 -18.60 13.28 21.69
CA CYS A 397 -18.91 14.69 21.93
C CYS A 397 -19.82 14.87 23.15
N ASP A 398 -19.80 16.07 23.74
CA ASP A 398 -20.74 16.44 24.80
C ASP A 398 -22.18 16.61 24.28
N ASP A 399 -23.15 16.57 25.18
CA ASP A 399 -24.58 16.65 24.83
C ASP A 399 -24.94 17.98 24.13
N ASN A 400 -24.21 19.06 24.41
CA ASN A 400 -24.46 20.37 23.80
C ASN A 400 -24.06 20.37 22.31
N ILE A 401 -22.89 19.84 21.98
CA ILE A 401 -22.42 19.66 20.61
C ILE A 401 -23.33 18.69 19.88
N VAL A 402 -23.73 17.59 20.52
CA VAL A 402 -24.63 16.61 19.92
C VAL A 402 -25.98 17.26 19.58
N SER A 403 -26.55 18.05 20.49
CA SER A 403 -27.77 18.82 20.23
C SER A 403 -27.59 19.75 19.02
N TYR A 404 -26.49 20.49 18.95
CA TYR A 404 -26.17 21.33 17.80
C TYR A 404 -26.09 20.52 16.49
N ILE A 405 -25.35 19.42 16.49
CA ILE A 405 -25.21 18.51 15.34
C ILE A 405 -26.58 18.02 14.85
N LEU A 406 -27.49 17.66 15.76
CA LEU A 406 -28.83 17.18 15.43
C LEU A 406 -29.72 18.26 14.83
N THR A 407 -29.51 19.53 15.20
CA THR A 407 -30.23 20.67 14.62
C THR A 407 -29.70 21.10 13.25
N ASP A 408 -28.51 20.65 12.84
CA ASP A 408 -27.94 21.00 11.53
C ASP A 408 -28.80 20.40 10.39
N PRO A 409 -29.28 21.22 9.43
CA PRO A 409 -30.07 20.74 8.30
C PRO A 409 -29.34 19.69 7.45
N ARG A 410 -28.01 19.72 7.39
CA ARG A 410 -27.21 18.70 6.68
C ARG A 410 -27.27 17.35 7.38
N THR A 411 -27.35 17.32 8.71
CA THR A 411 -27.56 16.09 9.47
C THR A 411 -28.92 15.48 9.15
N SER A 412 -29.96 16.29 9.07
CA SER A 412 -31.30 15.85 8.64
C SER A 412 -31.31 15.33 7.19
N ALA A 413 -30.62 16.02 6.29
CA ALA A 413 -30.44 15.58 4.90
C ALA A 413 -29.72 14.22 4.84
N LEU A 414 -28.62 14.05 5.57
CA LEU A 414 -27.89 12.80 5.65
C LEU A 414 -28.79 11.67 6.18
N GLN A 415 -29.52 11.90 7.28
CA GLN A 415 -30.46 10.90 7.81
C GLN A 415 -31.49 10.47 6.76
N SER A 416 -32.04 11.43 6.03
CA SER A 416 -33.04 11.17 4.98
C SER A 416 -32.45 10.35 3.84
N MET A 417 -31.23 10.69 3.38
CA MET A 417 -30.52 9.94 2.34
C MET A 417 -30.18 8.52 2.78
N LEU A 418 -29.65 8.34 4.00
CA LEU A 418 -29.31 7.01 4.52
C LEU A 418 -30.57 6.14 4.69
N LYS A 419 -31.68 6.70 5.19
CA LYS A 419 -32.97 5.99 5.28
C LYS A 419 -33.51 5.62 3.90
N CYS A 420 -33.36 6.50 2.90
CA CYS A 420 -33.75 6.23 1.52
C CYS A 420 -32.92 5.08 0.92
N LEU A 421 -31.60 5.10 1.10
CA LEU A 421 -30.69 4.02 0.67
C LEU A 421 -31.08 2.66 1.31
N GLN A 422 -31.50 2.67 2.57
CA GLN A 422 -31.96 1.45 3.26
C GLN A 422 -33.27 0.90 2.69
N ARG A 423 -34.26 1.77 2.39
CA ARG A 423 -35.65 1.39 2.09
C ARG A 423 -35.92 0.73 0.72
N GLN A 424 -34.93 0.49 -0.14
CA GLN A 424 -35.09 -0.12 -1.49
C GLN A 424 -35.96 0.67 -2.49
N ASP A 425 -36.76 1.63 -2.04
CA ASP A 425 -37.94 2.05 -2.81
C ASP A 425 -37.70 3.00 -3.98
N LEU A 426 -36.51 3.60 -4.17
CA LEU A 426 -36.41 4.78 -5.04
C LEU A 426 -35.17 4.92 -5.94
N ILE A 427 -34.14 4.08 -5.80
CA ILE A 427 -32.87 4.34 -6.49
C ILE A 427 -32.41 3.13 -7.30
N SER A 428 -32.77 3.12 -8.60
CA SER A 428 -32.26 2.16 -9.58
C SER A 428 -30.88 2.60 -10.07
N GLY A 429 -29.83 1.83 -9.75
CA GLY A 429 -28.49 2.08 -10.27
C GLY A 429 -27.43 1.17 -9.66
N ARG A 430 -26.45 0.74 -10.48
CA ARG A 430 -25.32 -0.10 -10.02
C ARG A 430 -24.56 0.56 -8.88
N TYR A 431 -24.27 1.86 -9.02
CA TYR A 431 -23.60 2.66 -7.99
C TYR A 431 -24.33 2.60 -6.64
N PHE A 432 -25.63 2.95 -6.62
CA PHE A 432 -26.41 2.97 -5.39
C PHE A 432 -26.62 1.59 -4.76
N THR A 433 -26.64 0.54 -5.58
CA THR A 433 -26.67 -0.85 -5.08
C THR A 433 -25.38 -1.18 -4.33
N LEU A 434 -24.22 -0.81 -4.89
CA LEU A 434 -22.92 -0.99 -4.25
C LEU A 434 -22.78 -0.11 -3.01
N LEU A 435 -23.19 1.16 -3.09
CA LEU A 435 -23.15 2.11 -1.97
C LEU A 435 -24.00 1.60 -0.80
N LYS A 436 -25.23 1.15 -1.08
CA LYS A 436 -26.11 0.53 -0.09
C LYS A 436 -25.44 -0.67 0.57
N HIS A 437 -24.88 -1.57 -0.23
CA HIS A 437 -24.22 -2.76 0.28
C HIS A 437 -23.08 -2.39 1.23
N ARG A 438 -22.21 -1.46 0.82
CA ARG A 438 -21.06 -0.99 1.61
C ARG A 438 -21.46 -0.26 2.89
N LEU A 439 -22.53 0.55 2.85
CA LEU A 439 -23.00 1.33 4.00
C LEU A 439 -23.95 0.58 4.95
N SER A 440 -24.46 -0.58 4.57
CA SER A 440 -25.52 -1.28 5.31
C SER A 440 -25.27 -1.40 6.83
N GLY A 441 -24.04 -1.76 7.24
CA GLY A 441 -23.67 -1.84 8.66
C GLY A 441 -23.41 -0.48 9.30
N THR A 442 -22.56 0.34 8.69
CA THR A 442 -22.10 1.61 9.29
C THR A 442 -23.17 2.68 9.29
N ALA A 443 -23.98 2.80 8.24
CA ALA A 443 -25.11 3.73 8.18
C ALA A 443 -26.20 3.37 9.18
N SER A 444 -26.47 2.08 9.41
CA SER A 444 -27.45 1.66 10.43
C SER A 444 -27.00 2.07 11.83
N ARG A 445 -25.71 1.91 12.14
CA ARG A 445 -25.13 2.34 13.42
C ARG A 445 -25.22 3.86 13.59
N LEU A 446 -24.84 4.62 12.56
CA LEU A 446 -24.92 6.08 12.56
C LEU A 446 -26.36 6.56 12.74
N LEU A 447 -27.32 5.99 12.01
CA LEU A 447 -28.75 6.31 12.14
C LEU A 447 -29.29 5.99 13.53
N HIS A 448 -28.88 4.86 14.13
CA HIS A 448 -29.27 4.49 15.48
C HIS A 448 -28.72 5.48 16.52
N GLN A 449 -27.46 5.89 16.40
CA GLN A 449 -26.87 6.90 17.30
C GLN A 449 -27.54 8.26 17.16
N LEU A 450 -27.83 8.70 15.93
CA LEU A 450 -28.57 9.93 15.68
C LEU A 450 -30.00 9.87 16.27
N GLY A 451 -30.66 8.72 16.20
CA GLY A 451 -32.00 8.53 16.76
C GLY A 451 -32.02 8.49 18.30
N THR A 452 -31.05 7.83 18.92
CA THR A 452 -30.95 7.76 20.39
C THR A 452 -30.51 9.08 21.01
N ALA A 453 -29.63 9.82 20.33
CA ALA A 453 -29.21 11.15 20.78
C ALA A 453 -30.38 12.16 20.83
N GLY A 454 -31.30 12.12 19.87
CA GLY A 454 -32.46 13.03 19.86
C GLY A 454 -33.54 12.74 20.90
N ASN A 455 -33.57 11.53 21.47
CA ASN A 455 -34.59 11.14 22.46
C ASN A 455 -34.15 11.36 23.92
N ASN A 456 -32.86 11.61 24.16
CA ASN A 456 -32.27 11.70 25.51
C ASN A 456 -32.58 13.01 26.25
N ASP A 457 -33.17 14.02 25.59
CA ASP A 457 -33.57 15.28 26.23
C ASP A 457 -34.67 15.12 27.31
N GLN A 458 -35.27 13.93 27.46
CA GLN A 458 -36.32 13.68 28.45
C GLN A 458 -35.84 12.96 29.74
N ASP A 459 -34.64 12.38 29.78
CA ASP A 459 -34.15 11.59 30.93
C ASP A 459 -32.80 12.10 31.47
N MET A 460 -32.82 13.25 32.14
CA MET A 460 -31.68 13.96 32.73
C MET A 460 -31.09 13.31 34.01
N HIS A 461 -30.85 12.00 34.02
CA HIS A 461 -30.16 11.32 35.14
C HIS A 461 -29.01 10.39 34.69
N GLY A 462 -27.84 11.02 34.46
CA GLY A 462 -26.57 10.63 35.10
C GLY A 462 -26.00 9.23 34.89
N LYS A 463 -26.25 8.57 33.75
CA LYS A 463 -25.56 7.31 33.40
C LYS A 463 -24.52 7.54 32.30
N THR A 464 -23.25 7.41 32.67
CA THR A 464 -22.14 7.27 31.74
C THR A 464 -22.42 6.10 30.79
N ARG A 465 -22.51 6.37 29.49
CA ARG A 465 -22.74 5.35 28.46
C ARG A 465 -21.60 4.31 28.51
N PRO A 466 -21.90 3.01 28.60
CA PRO A 466 -20.86 1.99 28.48
C PRO A 466 -20.25 2.09 27.07
N ALA A 467 -18.92 2.09 26.98
CA ALA A 467 -18.21 2.05 25.71
C ALA A 467 -18.60 0.76 24.98
N GLU A 468 -19.51 0.89 24.02
CA GLU A 468 -19.93 -0.22 23.16
C GLU A 468 -18.70 -0.67 22.37
N LYS A 469 -18.31 -1.95 22.50
CA LYS A 469 -17.17 -2.49 21.75
C LYS A 469 -17.46 -2.31 20.26
N THR A 470 -16.76 -1.37 19.63
CA THR A 470 -16.80 -1.19 18.19
C THR A 470 -16.44 -2.53 17.54
N PRO A 471 -17.28 -3.08 16.66
CA PRO A 471 -16.93 -4.31 15.95
C PRO A 471 -15.62 -4.06 15.19
N GLU A 472 -14.71 -5.04 15.22
CA GLU A 472 -13.49 -5.00 14.42
C GLU A 472 -13.90 -5.05 12.94
N ILE A 473 -14.05 -3.87 12.35
CA ILE A 473 -14.24 -3.74 10.92
C ILE A 473 -12.90 -4.13 10.30
N SER A 474 -12.91 -5.15 9.45
CA SER A 474 -11.78 -5.51 8.59
C SER A 474 -11.59 -4.40 7.56
N SER A 475 -11.05 -3.27 8.01
CA SER A 475 -10.59 -2.19 7.14
C SER A 475 -9.33 -2.69 6.47
N GLU A 476 -9.48 -3.43 5.37
CA GLU A 476 -8.36 -3.65 4.45
C GLU A 476 -7.89 -2.27 4.01
N LEU A 477 -6.65 -1.91 4.34
CA LEU A 477 -6.04 -0.69 3.82
C LEU A 477 -5.92 -0.82 2.32
N ILE A 478 -6.56 0.12 1.62
CA ILE A 478 -6.47 0.22 0.19
C ILE A 478 -5.54 1.39 -0.11
N PHE A 479 -4.34 1.07 -0.57
CA PHE A 479 -3.41 2.07 -1.08
C PHE A 479 -3.80 2.38 -2.52
N TYR A 480 -4.31 3.60 -2.73
CA TYR A 480 -4.64 4.05 -4.08
C TYR A 480 -3.38 4.58 -4.77
N ARG A 481 -2.96 3.90 -5.84
CA ARG A 481 -1.91 4.40 -6.72
C ARG A 481 -2.54 5.31 -7.77
N HIS A 482 -2.42 6.62 -7.60
CA HIS A 482 -2.71 7.52 -8.71
C HIS A 482 -1.66 7.28 -9.80
N ARG A 483 -2.01 6.50 -10.82
CA ARG A 483 -1.22 6.39 -12.05
C ARG A 483 -1.30 7.76 -12.70
N GLY A 484 -0.35 8.64 -12.37
CA GLY A 484 -0.27 9.95 -12.98
C GLY A 484 -0.37 9.77 -14.49
N CYS A 485 -1.36 10.41 -15.12
CA CYS A 485 -1.42 10.53 -16.56
C CYS A 485 -0.02 10.97 -16.99
N ARG A 486 0.68 10.14 -17.75
CA ARG A 486 1.88 10.58 -18.47
C ARG A 486 1.40 11.75 -19.31
N SER A 487 1.65 12.98 -18.87
CA SER A 487 1.55 14.12 -19.76
C SER A 487 2.63 13.85 -20.80
N SER A 488 2.23 13.35 -21.95
CA SER A 488 3.06 13.34 -23.14
C SER A 488 3.46 14.79 -23.39
N ARG A 489 4.67 15.14 -22.96
CA ARG A 489 5.39 16.30 -23.45
C ARG A 489 6.26 15.85 -24.60
#